data_AF-A0A2E4AG46-F1
#
_entry.id   AF-A0A2E4AG46-F1
#
_cell.length_a   1.000
_cell.length_b   1.000
_cell.length_c   1.000
_cell.angle_alpha   90.00
_cell.angle_beta   90.00
_cell.angle_gamma   90.00
#
_symmetry.space_group_name_H-M   'P 1'
#
loop_
_entity.id
_entity.type
_entity.pdbx_description
1 polymer ?
#
loop_
_entity_poly.entity_id
_entity_poly.type
_entity_poly.pdbx_seq_one_letter_code
_entity_poly.pdbx_strand_id
1 'polypeptide(L)'
;MISRYLLALASALLLLSSCSTDRNDSGFSKNPGPISANLIGALQDGEDPNTVPEVKRNFLKGCVTGASGSIPNLIAIQETGLLQVCGCSYERMVQYLIDQATSLADSSTSLSDIEYSAFDSFKDLDEEFQKGNGEFSEKLYRIFEQCIRDSAPTISS
;
A
#
# COMPACT_ATOMS: atom_id res chain seq x y z
N MET A 1 -10.70 20.52 54.06
CA MET A 1 -11.27 19.30 53.46
C MET A 1 -10.91 19.30 52.00
N ILE A 2 -9.74 18.76 51.66
CA ILE A 2 -9.27 18.62 50.29
C ILE A 2 -9.84 17.31 49.75
N SER A 3 -10.54 17.46 48.64
CA SER A 3 -11.40 16.49 47.98
C SER A 3 -10.70 15.16 47.72
N ARG A 4 -11.19 14.08 48.34
CA ARG A 4 -10.75 12.68 48.12
C ARG A 4 -11.10 12.13 46.72
N TYR A 5 -11.58 12.99 45.82
CA TYR A 5 -12.02 12.61 44.47
C TYR A 5 -10.90 12.62 43.42
N LEU A 6 -9.72 13.15 43.73
CA LEU A 6 -8.62 13.26 42.75
C LEU A 6 -7.72 12.01 42.65
N LEU A 7 -7.82 11.05 43.58
CA LEU A 7 -7.02 9.82 43.53
C LEU A 7 -7.72 8.61 42.88
N ALA A 8 -9.02 8.71 42.57
CA ALA A 8 -9.77 7.64 41.91
C ALA A 8 -9.71 7.68 40.38
N LEU A 9 -9.01 8.67 39.79
CA LEU A 9 -8.90 8.85 38.35
C LEU A 9 -7.52 8.39 37.78
N ALA A 10 -6.81 7.52 38.50
CA ALA A 10 -5.50 7.01 38.11
C ALA A 10 -5.52 5.53 37.65
N SER A 11 -6.69 4.89 37.56
CA SER A 11 -6.80 3.42 37.45
C SER A 11 -7.53 2.90 36.21
N ALA A 12 -7.57 3.64 35.08
CA ALA A 12 -8.39 3.19 33.93
C ALA A 12 -7.85 3.47 32.52
N LEU A 13 -6.56 3.81 32.34
CA LEU A 13 -6.03 4.18 31.01
C LEU A 13 -4.77 3.43 30.55
N LEU A 14 -4.39 2.33 31.21
CA LEU A 14 -3.27 1.48 30.77
C LEU A 14 -3.69 0.19 30.05
N LEU A 15 -4.89 0.15 29.48
CA LEU A 15 -5.30 -0.91 28.55
C LEU A 15 -5.29 -0.37 27.12
N LEU A 16 -4.16 0.19 26.69
CA LEU A 16 -3.79 0.10 25.27
C LEU A 16 -3.27 -1.32 25.06
N SER A 17 -4.21 -2.27 25.01
CA SER A 17 -4.00 -3.51 24.30
C SER A 17 -3.59 -3.13 22.87
N SER A 18 -2.30 -3.17 22.58
CA SER A 18 -1.84 -3.32 21.21
C SER A 18 -2.53 -4.58 20.70
N CYS A 19 -3.52 -4.43 19.83
CA CYS A 19 -3.85 -5.50 18.90
C CYS A 19 -2.60 -5.65 18.04
N SER A 20 -1.65 -6.45 18.52
CA SER A 20 -0.58 -6.99 17.70
C SER A 20 -1.31 -7.92 16.74
N THR A 21 -1.73 -7.39 15.59
CA THR A 21 -2.11 -8.23 14.45
C THR A 21 -1.00 -9.25 14.29
N ASP A 22 -1.33 -10.54 14.35
CA ASP A 22 -0.35 -11.61 14.31
C ASP A 22 0.55 -11.41 13.10
N ARG A 23 1.88 -11.39 13.32
CA ARG A 23 2.87 -11.17 12.25
C ARG A 23 2.71 -12.14 11.07
N ASN A 24 2.07 -13.29 11.30
CA ASN A 24 1.85 -14.32 10.30
C ASN A 24 0.73 -14.01 9.29
N ASP A 25 -0.20 -13.11 9.61
CA ASP A 25 -1.41 -12.86 8.81
C ASP A 25 -1.29 -11.62 7.90
N SER A 26 -0.11 -10.99 7.88
CA SER A 26 0.13 -9.73 7.16
C SER A 26 1.44 -9.79 6.37
N GLY A 27 1.51 -9.08 5.24
CA GLY A 27 2.64 -9.16 4.29
C GLY A 27 2.21 -8.93 2.84
N PHE A 28 3.19 -8.74 1.94
CA PHE A 28 2.90 -8.40 0.53
C PHE A 28 2.30 -9.56 -0.27
N SER A 29 2.48 -10.79 0.18
CA SER A 29 1.99 -12.00 -0.49
C SER A 29 0.80 -12.68 0.21
N LYS A 30 0.26 -12.07 1.27
CA LYS A 30 -0.78 -12.69 2.10
C LYS A 30 -2.17 -12.60 1.46
N ASN A 31 -3.02 -13.54 1.87
CA ASN A 31 -4.43 -13.63 1.48
C ASN A 31 -4.66 -13.54 -0.04
N PRO A 32 -4.02 -14.42 -0.84
CA PRO A 32 -4.20 -14.44 -2.28
C PRO A 32 -5.66 -14.74 -2.63
N GLY A 33 -6.15 -14.10 -3.68
CA GLY A 33 -7.53 -14.27 -4.12
C GLY A 33 -7.83 -13.50 -5.41
N PRO A 34 -9.04 -13.63 -5.94
CA PRO A 34 -9.39 -13.06 -7.23
C PRO A 34 -9.44 -11.53 -7.18
N ILE A 35 -8.90 -10.89 -8.21
CA ILE A 35 -9.07 -9.46 -8.45
C ILE A 35 -10.38 -9.18 -9.20
N SER A 36 -10.98 -8.02 -8.96
CA SER A 36 -12.15 -7.57 -9.71
C SER A 36 -11.87 -7.48 -11.21
N ALA A 37 -12.81 -7.91 -12.05
CA ALA A 37 -12.65 -7.96 -13.50
C ALA A 37 -12.26 -6.60 -14.13
N ASN A 38 -12.75 -5.50 -13.56
CA ASN A 38 -12.44 -4.14 -14.01
C ASN A 38 -11.02 -3.66 -13.64
N LEU A 39 -10.27 -4.43 -12.86
CA LEU A 39 -8.91 -4.13 -12.43
C LEU A 39 -7.86 -5.07 -13.06
N ILE A 40 -8.28 -6.07 -13.86
CA ILE A 40 -7.36 -7.05 -14.47
C ILE A 40 -6.28 -6.36 -15.31
N GLY A 41 -6.60 -5.27 -16.01
CA GLY A 41 -5.63 -4.53 -16.80
C GLY A 41 -4.55 -3.80 -15.99
N ALA A 42 -4.61 -3.80 -14.66
CA ALA A 42 -3.55 -3.28 -13.80
C ALA A 42 -2.54 -4.35 -13.39
N LEU A 43 -2.84 -5.62 -13.64
CA LEU A 43 -1.90 -6.69 -13.42
C LEU A 43 -0.71 -6.55 -14.39
N GLN A 44 0.48 -6.83 -13.87
CA GLN A 44 1.69 -6.89 -14.67
C GLN A 44 1.79 -8.24 -15.40
N ASP A 45 2.66 -8.30 -16.40
CA ASP A 45 2.78 -9.48 -17.26
C ASP A 45 3.04 -10.76 -16.46
N GLY A 46 2.21 -11.78 -16.69
CA GLY A 46 2.35 -13.11 -16.09
C GLY A 46 1.66 -13.29 -14.73
N GLU A 47 0.99 -12.27 -14.19
CA GLU A 47 0.22 -12.42 -12.95
C GLU A 47 -1.11 -13.15 -13.16
N ASP A 48 -1.43 -14.10 -12.27
CA ASP A 48 -2.73 -14.80 -12.28
C ASP A 48 -3.79 -13.94 -11.57
N PRO A 49 -4.88 -13.54 -12.27
CA PRO A 49 -5.95 -12.75 -11.68
C PRO A 49 -6.69 -13.44 -10.53
N ASN A 50 -6.50 -14.75 -10.31
CA ASN A 50 -7.16 -15.52 -9.24
C ASN A 50 -6.33 -15.59 -7.95
N THR A 51 -5.07 -15.19 -7.97
CA THR A 51 -4.15 -15.34 -6.83
C THR A 51 -3.45 -14.04 -6.45
N VAL A 52 -4.08 -12.89 -6.71
CA VAL A 52 -3.53 -11.58 -6.42
C VAL A 52 -3.52 -11.35 -4.90
N PRO A 53 -2.41 -10.91 -4.27
CA PRO A 53 -2.38 -10.64 -2.84
C PRO A 53 -3.36 -9.54 -2.41
N GLU A 54 -3.87 -9.63 -1.17
CA GLU A 54 -4.90 -8.71 -0.68
C GLU A 54 -4.46 -7.24 -0.72
N VAL A 55 -3.25 -6.94 -0.27
CA VAL A 55 -2.72 -5.57 -0.25
C VAL A 55 -2.67 -4.98 -1.67
N LYS A 56 -2.30 -5.77 -2.67
CA LYS A 56 -2.30 -5.35 -4.07
C LYS A 56 -3.72 -5.08 -4.57
N ARG A 57 -4.67 -5.98 -4.29
CA ARG A 57 -6.08 -5.76 -4.66
C ARG A 57 -6.64 -4.46 -4.05
N ASN A 58 -6.34 -4.21 -2.79
CA ASN A 58 -6.79 -3.02 -2.07
C ASN A 58 -6.14 -1.75 -2.61
N PHE A 59 -4.82 -1.77 -2.84
CA PHE A 59 -4.10 -0.65 -3.45
C PHE A 59 -4.67 -0.32 -4.84
N LEU A 60 -4.82 -1.31 -5.72
CA LEU A 60 -5.31 -1.10 -7.09
C LEU A 60 -6.73 -0.51 -7.08
N LYS A 61 -7.60 -1.01 -6.21
CA LYS A 61 -8.94 -0.45 -6.01
C LYS A 61 -8.86 1.01 -5.54
N GLY A 62 -8.04 1.29 -4.53
CA GLY A 62 -7.84 2.64 -3.99
C GLY A 62 -7.31 3.62 -5.04
N CYS A 63 -6.24 3.23 -5.75
CA CYS A 63 -5.62 4.03 -6.80
C CYS A 63 -6.60 4.41 -7.91
N VAL A 64 -7.34 3.42 -8.44
CA VAL A 64 -8.28 3.66 -9.55
C VAL A 64 -9.49 4.49 -9.10
N THR A 65 -10.04 4.21 -7.91
CA THR A 65 -11.20 4.94 -7.39
C THR A 65 -10.85 6.36 -6.93
N GLY A 66 -9.70 6.56 -6.31
CA GLY A 66 -9.21 7.87 -5.89
C GLY A 66 -8.97 8.81 -7.07
N ALA A 67 -8.41 8.30 -8.17
CA ALA A 67 -8.15 9.09 -9.38
C ALA A 67 -9.43 9.50 -10.15
N SER A 68 -10.52 8.73 -10.03
CA SER A 68 -11.75 8.93 -10.82
C SER A 68 -12.97 9.39 -10.01
N GLY A 69 -12.87 9.45 -8.68
CA GLY A 69 -13.95 9.83 -7.77
C GLY A 69 -15.13 8.84 -7.71
N SER A 70 -15.07 7.72 -8.45
CA SER A 70 -16.07 6.64 -8.50
C SER A 70 -15.39 5.34 -8.95
N ILE A 71 -16.10 4.21 -9.12
CA ILE A 71 -15.52 3.08 -9.87
C ILE A 71 -15.67 3.42 -11.35
N PRO A 72 -14.59 3.67 -12.09
CA PRO A 72 -14.69 4.13 -13.46
C PRO A 72 -15.18 3.00 -14.38
N ASN A 73 -15.86 3.38 -15.46
CA ASN A 73 -16.23 2.45 -16.53
C ASN A 73 -14.94 2.02 -17.27
N LEU A 74 -14.79 0.73 -17.57
CA LEU A 74 -13.63 0.10 -18.24
C LEU A 74 -13.06 0.92 -19.41
N ILE A 75 -13.93 1.58 -20.18
CA ILE A 75 -13.54 2.41 -21.34
C ILE A 75 -12.69 3.62 -20.91
N ALA A 76 -13.13 4.39 -19.91
CA ALA A 76 -12.41 5.57 -19.43
C ALA A 76 -11.07 5.22 -18.77
N ILE A 77 -10.97 4.01 -18.21
CA ILE A 77 -9.76 3.50 -17.58
C ILE A 77 -8.70 3.12 -18.61
N GLN A 78 -9.15 2.52 -19.71
CA GLN A 78 -8.26 2.05 -20.78
C GLN A 78 -7.73 3.22 -21.62
N GLU A 79 -8.54 4.25 -21.85
CA GLU A 79 -8.14 5.46 -22.58
C GLU A 79 -7.13 6.34 -21.82
N THR A 80 -7.03 6.20 -20.50
CA THR A 80 -6.14 7.00 -19.65
C THR A 80 -4.84 6.30 -19.26
N GLY A 81 -4.70 5.00 -19.55
CA GLY A 81 -3.58 4.18 -19.06
C GLY A 81 -3.58 4.00 -17.53
N LEU A 82 -4.65 4.40 -16.85
CA LEU A 82 -4.69 4.48 -15.39
C LEU A 82 -4.45 3.14 -14.70
N LEU A 83 -4.96 2.03 -15.25
CA LEU A 83 -4.69 0.69 -14.72
C LEU A 83 -3.21 0.36 -14.77
N GLN A 84 -2.56 0.62 -15.89
CA GLN A 84 -1.14 0.36 -16.06
C GLN A 84 -0.30 1.21 -15.10
N VAL A 85 -0.67 2.47 -14.94
CA VAL A 85 -0.04 3.37 -13.95
C VAL A 85 -0.21 2.84 -12.53
N CYS A 86 -1.43 2.45 -12.12
CA CYS A 86 -1.68 1.91 -10.79
C CYS A 86 -0.90 0.60 -10.54
N GLY A 87 -0.89 -0.30 -11.53
CA GLY A 87 -0.11 -1.54 -11.48
C GLY A 87 1.37 -1.31 -11.31
N CYS A 88 1.96 -0.49 -12.18
CA CYS A 88 3.36 -0.12 -12.14
C CYS A 88 3.73 0.58 -10.82
N SER A 89 2.86 1.47 -10.33
CA SER A 89 3.13 2.25 -9.12
C SER A 89 3.16 1.37 -7.88
N TYR A 90 2.28 0.36 -7.80
CA TYR A 90 2.32 -0.63 -6.74
C TYR A 90 3.66 -1.38 -6.70
N GLU A 91 4.07 -1.98 -7.82
CA GLU A 91 5.31 -2.77 -7.87
C GLU A 91 6.55 -1.95 -7.48
N ARG A 92 6.64 -0.73 -8.02
CA ARG A 92 7.76 0.16 -7.72
C ARG A 92 7.75 0.65 -6.28
N MET A 93 6.57 0.85 -5.70
CA MET A 93 6.45 1.24 -4.29
C MET A 93 6.88 0.09 -3.37
N VAL A 94 6.40 -1.14 -3.63
CA VAL A 94 6.83 -2.32 -2.88
C VAL A 94 8.34 -2.51 -2.98
N GLN A 95 8.90 -2.45 -4.19
CA GLN A 95 10.34 -2.55 -4.39
C GLN A 95 11.10 -1.46 -3.63
N TYR A 96 10.66 -0.21 -3.70
CA TYR A 96 11.27 0.90 -2.97
C TYR A 96 11.31 0.67 -1.46
N LEU A 97 10.21 0.17 -0.88
CA LEU A 97 10.13 -0.12 0.55
C LEU A 97 11.03 -1.29 0.94
N ILE A 98 11.11 -2.34 0.11
CA ILE A 98 12.03 -3.47 0.31
C ILE A 98 13.48 -3.00 0.24
N ASP A 99 13.83 -2.16 -0.74
CA ASP A 99 15.19 -1.62 -0.90
C ASP A 99 15.58 -0.76 0.30
N GLN A 100 14.67 0.08 0.80
CA GLN A 100 14.91 0.86 2.01
C GLN A 100 15.12 -0.04 3.23
N ALA A 101 14.24 -1.01 3.46
CA ALA A 101 14.37 -1.95 4.57
C ALA A 101 15.69 -2.74 4.49
N THR A 102 16.07 -3.17 3.28
CA THR A 102 17.34 -3.85 3.02
C THR A 102 18.54 -2.96 3.33
N SER A 103 18.48 -1.67 2.97
CA SER A 103 19.60 -0.73 3.21
C SER A 103 19.85 -0.44 4.71
N LEU A 104 18.84 -0.66 5.55
CA LEU A 104 18.89 -0.49 7.00
C LEU A 104 19.19 -1.80 7.74
N ALA A 105 19.19 -2.93 7.03
CA ALA A 105 19.36 -4.25 7.60
C ALA A 105 20.85 -4.62 7.73
N ASP A 106 21.23 -5.12 8.90
CA ASP A 106 22.55 -5.73 9.10
C ASP A 106 22.61 -7.14 8.49
N SER A 107 23.83 -7.69 8.36
CA SER A 107 24.08 -8.99 7.71
C SER A 107 23.40 -10.20 8.38
N SER A 108 22.88 -10.04 9.59
CA SER A 108 22.15 -11.09 10.32
C SER A 108 20.64 -11.03 10.12
N THR A 109 20.10 -9.98 9.51
CA THR A 109 18.66 -9.80 9.32
C THR A 109 18.14 -10.78 8.28
N SER A 110 17.04 -11.48 8.58
CA SER A 110 16.44 -12.42 7.65
C SER A 110 15.66 -11.69 6.54
N LEU A 111 15.48 -12.35 5.38
CA LEU A 111 14.66 -11.81 4.30
C LEU A 111 13.20 -11.59 4.73
N SER A 112 12.66 -12.44 5.61
CA SER A 112 11.32 -12.26 6.17
C SER A 112 11.22 -11.03 7.07
N ASP A 113 12.28 -10.72 7.84
CA ASP A 113 12.29 -9.51 8.67
C ASP A 113 12.39 -8.25 7.81
N ILE A 114 13.13 -8.30 6.69
CA ILE A 114 13.18 -7.22 5.70
C ILE A 114 11.82 -7.00 5.06
N GLU A 115 11.16 -8.08 4.58
CA GLU A 115 9.82 -8.00 3.99
C GLU A 115 8.81 -7.43 4.98
N TYR A 116 8.85 -7.90 6.23
CA TYR A 116 7.98 -7.41 7.29
C TYR A 116 8.21 -5.92 7.57
N SER A 117 9.47 -5.47 7.68
CA SER A 117 9.79 -4.05 7.90
C SER A 117 9.30 -3.17 6.74
N ALA A 118 9.43 -3.64 5.50
CA ALA A 118 8.93 -2.94 4.33
C ALA A 118 7.40 -2.88 4.32
N PHE A 119 6.73 -3.97 4.70
CA PHE A 119 5.28 -4.03 4.80
C PHE A 119 4.72 -3.16 5.93
N ASP A 120 5.41 -3.07 7.07
CA ASP A 120 5.02 -2.18 8.17
C ASP A 120 5.11 -0.71 7.72
N SER A 121 6.19 -0.35 6.99
CA SER A 121 6.32 0.97 6.38
C SER A 121 5.21 1.26 5.35
N PHE A 122 4.78 0.26 4.59
CA PHE A 122 3.65 0.41 3.67
C PHE A 122 2.34 0.70 4.43
N LYS A 123 2.10 -0.01 5.54
CA LYS A 123 0.92 0.21 6.38
C LYS A 123 0.93 1.60 7.01
N ASP A 124 2.06 2.03 7.53
CA ASP A 124 2.19 3.37 8.13
C ASP A 124 1.81 4.44 7.10
N LEU A 125 2.32 4.32 5.86
CA LEU A 125 1.95 5.21 4.76
C LEU A 125 0.44 5.19 4.47
N ASP A 126 -0.16 4.01 4.32
CA ASP A 126 -1.62 3.86 4.08
C ASP A 126 -2.44 4.48 5.22
N GLU A 127 -2.06 4.24 6.47
CA GLU A 127 -2.71 4.83 7.64
C GLU A 127 -2.60 6.36 7.67
N GLU A 128 -1.45 6.93 7.31
CA GLU A 128 -1.28 8.37 7.21
C GLU A 128 -2.19 8.97 6.13
N PHE A 129 -2.28 8.34 4.95
CA PHE A 129 -3.20 8.75 3.89
C PHE A 129 -4.66 8.67 4.32
N GLN A 130 -5.06 7.60 5.00
CA GLN A 130 -6.44 7.46 5.51
C GLN A 130 -6.80 8.51 6.56
N LYS A 131 -5.84 8.93 7.38
CA LYS A 131 -6.00 10.00 8.38
C LYS A 131 -6.01 11.41 7.75
N GLY A 132 -5.75 11.53 6.44
CA GLY A 132 -5.63 12.82 5.75
C GLY A 132 -4.34 13.59 6.08
N ASN A 133 -3.38 12.92 6.74
CA ASN A 133 -2.10 13.49 7.13
C ASN A 133 -0.96 12.99 6.23
N GLY A 134 -1.24 12.04 5.35
CA GLY A 134 -0.26 11.46 4.44
C GLY A 134 0.14 12.45 3.35
N GLU A 135 1.42 12.78 3.32
CA GLU A 135 2.06 13.42 2.18
C GLU A 135 2.95 12.39 1.49
N PHE A 136 2.84 12.24 0.17
CA PHE A 136 3.84 11.48 -0.55
C PHE A 136 5.19 12.20 -0.41
N SER A 137 6.22 11.47 0.02
CA SER A 137 7.57 11.96 -0.15
C SER A 137 7.87 12.21 -1.63
N GLU A 138 8.82 13.10 -1.94
CA GLU A 138 9.23 13.38 -3.32
C GLU A 138 9.61 12.09 -4.08
N LYS A 139 10.20 11.12 -3.38
CA LYS A 139 10.54 9.82 -3.95
C LYS A 139 9.30 8.99 -4.33
N LEU A 140 8.26 9.00 -3.49
CA LEU A 140 7.02 8.31 -3.81
C LEU A 140 6.29 9.00 -4.98
N TYR A 141 6.26 10.33 -5.03
CA TYR A 141 5.71 11.05 -6.19
C TYR A 141 6.43 10.68 -7.49
N ARG A 142 7.76 10.61 -7.47
CA ARG A 142 8.57 10.21 -8.64
C ARG A 142 8.24 8.80 -9.14
N ILE A 143 7.79 7.89 -8.28
CA ILE A 143 7.34 6.55 -8.70
C ILE A 143 6.11 6.68 -9.60
N PHE A 144 5.08 7.41 -9.16
CA PHE A 144 3.86 7.62 -9.96
C PHE A 144 4.16 8.35 -11.27
N GLU A 145 4.96 9.41 -11.23
CA GLU A 145 5.35 10.15 -12.44
C GLU A 145 6.09 9.27 -13.45
N GLN A 146 6.99 8.40 -12.98
CA GLN A 146 7.71 7.49 -13.86
C GLN A 146 6.77 6.46 -14.48
N CYS A 147 5.84 5.90 -13.70
CA CYS A 147 4.82 4.99 -14.23
C CYS A 147 3.90 5.66 -15.25
N ILE A 148 3.55 6.94 -15.07
CA ILE A 148 2.81 7.73 -16.06
C ILE A 148 3.62 7.86 -17.36
N ARG A 149 4.91 8.21 -17.27
CA ARG A 149 5.80 8.30 -18.44
C ARG A 149 5.93 6.98 -19.18
N ASP A 150 6.08 5.88 -18.44
CA ASP A 150 6.27 4.55 -19.01
C ASP A 150 4.97 3.97 -19.61
N SER A 151 3.81 4.46 -19.16
CA SER A 151 2.49 4.07 -19.68
C SER A 151 2.00 4.96 -20.83
N ALA A 152 2.69 6.06 -21.14
CA ALA A 152 2.32 6.93 -22.24
C ALA A 152 2.60 6.23 -23.59
N PRO A 153 1.68 6.28 -24.57
CA PRO A 153 1.94 5.71 -25.88
C PRO A 153 3.17 6.37 -26.49
N THR A 154 4.17 5.57 -26.84
CA THR A 154 5.33 6.04 -27.61
C THR A 154 4.81 6.45 -28.98
N ILE A 155 4.69 7.76 -29.22
CA ILE A 155 4.47 8.29 -30.57
C ILE A 155 5.77 8.01 -31.33
N SER A 156 5.84 6.84 -31.97
CA SER A 156 6.89 6.55 -32.94
C SER A 156 6.67 7.49 -34.12
N SER A 157 7.59 8.43 -34.30
CA SER A 157 7.64 9.32 -35.46
C SER A 157 8.23 8.61 -36.68
#